data_AF-A0A8T9CP45-F1
#
_entry.id   AF-A0A8T9CP45-F1
#
_cell.length_a   1.000
_cell.length_b   1.000
_cell.length_c   1.000
_cell.angle_alpha   90.00
_cell.angle_beta   90.00
_cell.angle_gamma   90.00
#
_symmetry.space_group_name_H-M   'P 1'
#
loop_
_entity.id
_entity.type
_entity.pdbx_description
1 polymer ?
#
loop_
_entity_poly.entity_id
_entity_poly.type
_entity_poly.pdbx_seq_one_letter_code
_entity_poly.pdbx_strand_id
1 'polypeptide(L)' 'VEVWSTETPATGSATQFSCVTPASQEVTISNAANAVVYYPMSARLVVEKNKTVSNVTAGKFSAPATFTVTYN' A
#
# COMPACT_ATOMS: atom_id res chain seq x y z
N VAL A 1 -9.35 0.27 -0.36
CA VAL A 1 -8.22 0.98 -0.96
C VAL A 1 -7.07 -0.01 -1.05
N GLU A 2 -6.28 0.03 -2.12
CA GLU A 2 -5.05 -0.74 -2.20
C GLU A 2 -3.85 0.14 -1.87
N VAL A 3 -2.87 -0.43 -1.19
CA VAL A 3 -1.56 0.19 -0.94
C VAL A 3 -0.47 -0.77 -1.42
N TRP A 4 0.55 -0.24 -2.11
CA TRP A 4 1.56 -1.02 -2.81
C TRP A 4 2.98 -0.54 -2.45
N SER A 5 3.94 -1.47 -2.52
CA SER A 5 5.38 -1.29 -2.24
C SER A 5 6.18 -0.58 -3.35
N THR A 6 5.51 0.13 -4.26
CA THR A 6 6.08 0.74 -5.46
C THR A 6 5.52 2.14 -5.65
N GLU A 7 6.27 3.03 -6.32
CA GLU A 7 5.84 4.42 -6.57
C GLU A 7 4.59 4.53 -7.45
N THR A 8 4.35 3.53 -8.30
CA THR A 8 3.13 3.41 -9.10
C THR A 8 2.41 2.11 -8.75
N PRO A 9 1.06 2.10 -8.65
CA PRO A 9 0.32 0.88 -8.39
C PRO A 9 0.52 -0.10 -9.56
N ALA A 10 1.13 -1.25 -9.30
CA ALA A 10 1.41 -2.26 -10.31
C ALA A 10 1.00 -3.65 -9.82
N THR A 11 0.48 -4.48 -10.72
CA THR A 11 0.25 -5.90 -10.48
C THR A 11 1.44 -6.69 -11.02
N GLY A 12 2.04 -7.58 -10.23
CA GLY A 12 3.23 -8.35 -10.63
C GLY A 12 4.19 -8.56 -9.46
N SER A 13 5.43 -8.09 -9.59
CA SER A 13 6.46 -8.16 -8.54
C SER A 13 6.24 -7.21 -7.35
N ALA A 14 5.24 -6.32 -7.42
CA ALA A 14 4.91 -5.41 -6.34
C ALA A 14 4.16 -6.13 -5.22
N THR A 15 4.54 -5.86 -3.97
CA THR A 15 3.85 -6.36 -2.79
C THR A 15 2.67 -5.45 -2.46
N GLN A 16 1.49 -6.05 -2.28
CA GLN A 16 0.34 -5.33 -1.77
C GLN A 16 0.37 -5.31 -0.24
N PHE A 17 0.36 -4.13 0.36
CA PHE A 17 0.33 -3.95 1.82
C PHE A 17 -1.07 -3.99 2.40
N SER A 18 -2.07 -3.58 1.63
CA SER A 18 -3.47 -3.54 2.05
C SER A 18 -4.38 -3.92 0.89
N CYS A 19 -5.35 -4.81 1.15
CA CYS A 19 -6.61 -5.08 0.43
C CYS A 19 -6.94 -6.58 0.46
N VAL A 20 -6.11 -7.44 -0.14
CA VAL A 20 -6.39 -8.88 -0.25
C VAL A 20 -5.71 -9.68 0.86
N THR A 21 -4.38 -9.61 0.93
CA THR A 21 -3.58 -10.26 1.97
C THR A 21 -2.53 -9.27 2.46
N PRO A 22 -2.73 -8.65 3.64
CA PRO A 22 -1.74 -7.73 4.19
C PRO A 22 -0.38 -8.42 4.35
N ALA A 23 0.69 -7.75 3.92
CA ALA A 23 2.04 -8.28 3.97
C ALA A 23 2.93 -7.35 4.81
N SER A 24 3.76 -7.96 5.66
CA SER A 24 4.92 -7.27 6.24
C SER A 24 6.06 -7.29 5.24
N GLN A 25 6.82 -6.21 5.17
CA GLN A 25 8.04 -6.14 4.36
C GLN A 25 9.23 -5.78 5.23
N GLU A 26 10.27 -6.59 5.13
CA GLU A 26 11.58 -6.27 5.69
C GLU A 26 12.37 -5.48 4.65
N VAL A 27 12.95 -4.36 5.08
CA VAL A 27 13.74 -3.48 4.23
C VAL A 27 15.14 -3.38 4.82
N THR A 28 16.13 -3.89 4.09
CA THR A 28 17.52 -3.76 4.51
C THR A 28 18.00 -2.34 4.31
N ILE A 29 18.36 -1.69 5.41
CA ILE A 29 18.90 -0.32 5.43
C ILE A 29 20.40 -0.39 5.66
N SER A 30 21.16 -0.80 4.63
CA SER A 30 22.61 -1.05 4.74
C SER A 30 23.48 0.21 4.78
N ASN A 31 23.01 1.33 4.21
CA ASN A 31 23.82 2.54 4.01
C ASN A 31 23.35 3.77 4.83
N ALA A 32 22.37 3.63 5.73
CA ALA A 32 21.78 4.78 6.43
C ALA A 32 22.51 5.21 7.70
N ALA A 33 23.86 5.11 7.71
CA ALA A 33 24.64 5.54 8.87
C ALA A 33 24.34 7.00 9.28
N ASN A 34 23.86 7.85 8.35
CA ASN A 34 23.29 9.20 8.59
C ASN A 34 22.34 9.65 7.45
N ALA A 35 21.69 8.74 6.72
CA ALA A 35 20.93 9.08 5.51
C ALA A 35 19.41 8.89 5.69
N VAL A 36 18.62 9.75 5.04
CA VAL A 36 17.16 9.58 4.94
C VAL A 36 16.87 8.41 4.00
N VAL A 37 16.07 7.46 4.48
CA VAL A 37 15.56 6.35 3.67
C VAL A 37 14.16 6.68 3.20
N TYR A 38 13.98 6.73 1.88
CA TYR A 38 12.67 6.82 1.27
C TYR A 38 12.21 5.42 0.89
N TYR A 39 11.03 5.04 1.37
CA TYR A 39 10.41 3.78 1.01
C TYR A 39 9.26 4.05 0.03
N PRO A 40 9.31 3.52 -1.21
CA PRO A 40 8.32 3.84 -2.25
C PRO A 40 6.95 3.26 -1.91
N MET A 41 5.93 4.10 -1.97
CA MET A 41 4.55 3.68 -1.71
C MET A 41 3.58 4.36 -2.67
N SER A 42 2.56 3.62 -3.08
CA SER A 42 1.45 4.15 -3.86
C SER A 42 0.12 3.56 -3.40
N ALA A 43 -0.96 4.25 -3.72
CA ALA A 43 -2.31 3.81 -3.39
C ALA A 43 -3.26 4.01 -4.56
N ARG A 44 -4.27 3.14 -4.67
CA ARG A 44 -5.40 3.35 -5.61
C ARG A 44 -6.73 2.91 -5.02
N LEU A 45 -7.79 3.53 -5.50
CA LEU A 45 -9.17 3.11 -5.25
C LEU A 45 -9.49 1.93 -6.16
N VAL A 46 -10.08 0.89 -5.58
CA VAL A 46 -10.58 -0.28 -6.30
C VAL A 46 -11.97 -0.60 -5.82
N VAL A 47 -12.80 -1.16 -6.71
CA VAL A 47 -14.08 -1.74 -6.33
C VAL A 47 -13.79 -2.96 -5.44
N GLU A 48 -14.60 -3.13 -4.40
CA GLU A 48 -14.50 -4.30 -3.51
C GLU A 48 -14.58 -5.60 -4.33
N LYS A 49 -13.81 -6.62 -3.92
CA LYS A 49 -13.62 -7.90 -4.65
C LYS A 49 -14.93 -8.53 -5.16
N ASN A 50 -16.02 -8.43 -4.40
CA ASN A 50 -17.30 -9.05 -4.73
C ASN A 50 -18.35 -8.07 -5.28
N LYS A 51 -17.93 -6.87 -5.68
CA LYS A 51 -18.79 -5.82 -6.22
C LYS A 51 -18.38 -5.41 -7.62
N THR A 52 -19.29 -4.74 -8.30
CA THR A 52 -19.06 -4.11 -9.59
C THR A 52 -19.28 -2.60 -9.49
N VAL A 53 -18.97 -1.88 -10.56
CA VAL A 53 -19.16 -0.43 -10.63
C VAL A 53 -20.63 -0.04 -10.38
N SER A 54 -21.59 -0.90 -10.71
CA SER A 54 -23.02 -0.62 -10.43
C SER A 54 -23.36 -0.58 -8.94
N ASN A 55 -22.50 -1.13 -8.07
CA ASN A 55 -22.65 -1.07 -6.62
C ASN A 55 -21.99 0.19 -6.00
N VAL A 56 -21.36 1.05 -6.81
CA VAL A 56 -20.69 2.25 -6.35
C VAL A 56 -21.63 3.44 -6.49
N THR A 57 -21.89 4.14 -5.38
CA THR A 57 -22.66 5.39 -5.37
C THR A 57 -21.71 6.58 -5.25
N ALA A 58 -22.02 7.68 -5.94
CA ALA A 58 -21.26 8.92 -5.82
C ALA A 58 -21.32 9.48 -4.38
N GLY A 59 -20.19 9.93 -3.86
CA GLY A 59 -20.12 10.47 -2.51
C GLY A 59 -18.68 10.70 -2.07
N LYS A 60 -18.53 11.34 -0.90
CA LYS A 60 -17.22 11.49 -0.25
C LYS A 60 -16.79 10.14 0.32
N PHE A 61 -15.50 9.85 0.21
CA PHE A 61 -14.91 8.62 0.73
C PHE A 61 -13.63 8.94 1.51
N SER A 62 -13.38 8.18 2.59
CA SER A 62 -12.14 8.23 3.36
C SER A 62 -11.77 6.81 3.80
N ALA A 63 -10.49 6.47 3.67
CA ALA A 63 -9.93 5.20 4.10
C ALA A 63 -8.59 5.44 4.81
N PRO A 64 -8.60 5.63 6.14
CA PRO A 64 -7.36 5.78 6.89
C PRO A 64 -6.57 4.47 6.90
N ALA A 65 -5.24 4.57 6.91
CA ALA A 65 -4.32 3.44 7.05
C ALA A 65 -3.30 3.75 8.15
N THR A 66 -2.88 2.71 8.90
CA THR A 66 -1.82 2.80 9.91
C THR A 66 -0.64 1.96 9.45
N PHE A 67 0.55 2.56 9.44
CA PHE A 67 1.81 1.87 9.16
C PHE A 67 2.59 1.75 10.46
N THR A 68 3.03 0.54 10.79
CA THR A 68 3.90 0.28 11.94
C THR A 68 5.29 0.01 11.43
N VAL A 69 6.27 0.77 11.91
CA VAL A 69 7.69 0.55 11.62
C VAL A 69 8.31 -0.09 12.85
N THR A 70 8.89 -1.26 12.66
CA THR A 70 9.61 -2.00 13.70
C THR A 70 11.07 -2.11 13.30
N TYR A 71 11.96 -1.82 14.23
CA TYR A 71 13.40 -2.03 14.08
C TYR A 71 13.77 -3.35 14.75
N ASN A 72 14.64 -4.11 14.10
CA ASN A 72 15.24 -5.33 14.68
C ASN A 72 16.43 -4.99 15.58
#